data_AF-A0A6L5JXA9-F1
#
_entry.id   AF-A0A6L5JXA9-F1
#
_cell.length_a   1.000
_cell.length_b   1.000
_cell.length_c   1.000
_cell.angle_alpha   90.00
_cell.angle_beta   90.00
_cell.angle_gamma   90.00
#
_symmetry.space_group_name_H-M   'P 1'
#
loop_
_entity.id
_entity.type
_entity.pdbx_description
1 polymer ?
#
loop_
_entity_poly.entity_id
_entity_poly.type
_entity_poly.pdbx_seq_one_letter_code
_entity_poly.pdbx_strand_id
1 'polypeptide(L)'
;MRKRTSGAPALARIIAVIGASGSGKTEWIKRQLKAGRPSRLVVWDAKPTSDYSAFGQVFTSISDLGRAMLAAGKSGELRAIFRPGFEPTSYKEKFDRLCRLAFHWKNCTLVAEELATVTRAGWSPPGWLLCVTQGRSEGLTIFGISQRPALIDKTIIGNATLIHCGRLQGRNDRKVMADELDCDPDELRNLQQLEWIERADTGETRRGRLEF
;
A
#
# COMPACT_ATOMS: atom_id res chain seq x y z
N MET A 1 -18.77 -17.86 -25.40
CA MET A 1 -18.58 -18.20 -23.97
C MET A 1 -17.11 -18.56 -23.74
N ARG A 2 -16.23 -17.59 -23.44
CA ARG A 2 -14.79 -17.84 -23.23
C ARG A 2 -14.57 -18.24 -21.76
N LYS A 3 -14.06 -19.46 -21.54
CA LYS A 3 -13.65 -19.96 -20.22
C LYS A 3 -12.67 -18.97 -19.59
N ARG A 4 -13.01 -18.47 -18.40
CA ARG A 4 -12.06 -17.81 -17.49
C ARG A 4 -10.98 -18.85 -17.16
N THR A 5 -9.76 -18.65 -17.66
CA THR A 5 -8.59 -19.32 -17.12
C THR A 5 -8.43 -18.87 -15.69
N SER A 6 -8.62 -19.78 -14.74
CA SER A 6 -8.27 -19.60 -13.33
C SER A 6 -6.77 -19.34 -13.26
N GLY A 7 -6.38 -18.07 -13.28
CA GLY A 7 -5.02 -17.67 -12.97
C GLY A 7 -4.69 -18.15 -11.56
N ALA A 8 -3.50 -18.72 -11.37
CA ALA A 8 -2.96 -19.01 -10.06
C ALA A 8 -3.17 -17.78 -9.15
N PRO A 9 -3.53 -17.96 -7.87
CA PRO A 9 -3.68 -16.82 -6.97
C PRO A 9 -2.38 -16.01 -7.03
N ALA A 10 -2.50 -14.72 -7.35
CA ALA A 10 -1.37 -13.82 -7.29
C ALA A 10 -0.77 -13.98 -5.89
N LEU A 11 0.49 -14.42 -5.82
CA LEU A 11 1.19 -14.66 -4.56
C LEU A 11 1.00 -13.45 -3.66
N ALA A 12 0.56 -13.66 -2.41
CA ALA A 12 0.38 -12.59 -1.45
C ALA A 12 1.70 -11.83 -1.23
N ARG A 13 1.69 -10.52 -1.49
CA ARG A 13 2.88 -9.64 -1.46
C ARG A 13 2.73 -8.55 -0.43
N ILE A 14 3.85 -8.09 0.11
CA ILE A 14 3.92 -6.83 0.87
C ILE A 14 4.80 -5.89 0.06
N ILE A 15 4.27 -4.73 -0.29
CA ILE A 15 4.94 -3.73 -1.10
C ILE A 15 5.05 -2.43 -0.29
N ALA A 16 6.28 -2.01 -0.01
CA ALA A 16 6.55 -0.69 0.54
C ALA A 16 6.78 0.30 -0.62
N VAL A 17 6.03 1.40 -0.65
CA VAL A 17 6.07 2.40 -1.73
C VAL A 17 6.48 3.75 -1.14
N ILE A 18 7.73 4.14 -1.38
CA ILE A 18 8.40 5.26 -0.73
C ILE A 18 8.85 6.31 -1.77
N GLY A 19 8.86 7.59 -1.40
CA GLY A 19 9.28 8.66 -2.30
C GLY A 19 8.56 9.98 -2.03
N ALA A 20 9.16 11.11 -2.37
CA ALA A 20 8.60 12.44 -2.11
C ALA A 20 7.28 12.71 -2.85
N SER A 21 6.60 13.81 -2.52
CA SER A 21 5.48 14.30 -3.34
C SER A 21 5.94 14.52 -4.79
N GLY A 22 5.09 14.12 -5.75
CA GLY A 22 5.41 14.18 -7.19
C GLY A 22 6.31 13.05 -7.72
N SER A 23 6.71 12.07 -6.91
CA SER A 23 7.55 10.95 -7.35
C SER A 23 6.81 9.82 -8.08
N GLY A 24 5.49 9.94 -8.30
CA GLY A 24 4.70 8.94 -9.02
C GLY A 24 4.13 7.77 -8.20
N LYS A 25 4.31 7.72 -6.88
CA LYS A 25 3.86 6.60 -6.00
C LYS A 25 2.41 6.16 -6.24
N THR A 26 1.47 7.10 -6.10
CA THR A 26 0.02 6.82 -6.23
C THR A 26 -0.30 6.31 -7.64
N GLU A 27 0.29 6.91 -8.68
CA GLU A 27 0.08 6.49 -10.07
C GLU A 27 0.69 5.11 -10.37
N TRP A 28 1.86 4.81 -9.81
CA TRP A 28 2.46 3.47 -9.90
C TRP A 28 1.52 2.42 -9.29
N ILE A 29 0.95 2.68 -8.10
CA ILE A 29 -0.02 1.75 -7.48
C ILE A 29 -1.28 1.62 -8.33
N LYS A 30 -1.84 2.73 -8.83
CA LYS A 30 -2.99 2.68 -9.73
C LYS A 30 -2.70 1.82 -10.97
N ARG A 31 -1.49 1.87 -11.52
CA ARG A 31 -1.06 0.99 -12.62
C ARG A 31 -1.04 -0.48 -12.19
N GLN A 32 -0.50 -0.79 -11.01
CA GLN A 32 -0.54 -2.16 -10.46
C GLN A 32 -1.98 -2.66 -10.26
N LEU A 33 -2.87 -1.82 -9.71
CA LEU A 33 -4.29 -2.15 -9.54
C LEU A 33 -5.01 -2.35 -10.87
N LYS A 34 -4.72 -1.54 -11.89
CA LYS A 34 -5.26 -1.70 -13.26
C LYS A 34 -4.79 -3.00 -13.90
N ALA A 35 -3.51 -3.35 -13.75
CA ALA A 35 -2.94 -4.57 -14.31
C ALA A 35 -3.47 -5.83 -13.58
N GLY A 36 -3.46 -5.83 -12.25
CA GLY A 36 -3.88 -6.97 -11.43
C GLY A 36 -5.39 -7.16 -11.33
N ARG A 37 -6.18 -6.09 -11.53
CA ARG A 37 -7.65 -6.07 -11.47
C ARG A 37 -8.22 -6.83 -10.24
N PRO A 38 -7.74 -6.56 -9.00
CA PRO A 38 -8.16 -7.34 -7.84
C PRO A 38 -9.67 -7.30 -7.66
N SER A 39 -10.34 -8.44 -7.51
CA SER A 39 -11.79 -8.50 -7.27
C SER A 39 -12.15 -8.08 -5.83
N ARG A 40 -11.18 -8.18 -4.93
CA ARG A 40 -11.28 -7.81 -3.51
C ARG A 40 -10.23 -6.74 -3.22
N LEU A 41 -10.66 -5.48 -3.11
CA LEU A 41 -9.80 -4.31 -2.91
C LEU A 41 -10.34 -3.49 -1.73
N VAL A 42 -9.45 -3.12 -0.81
CA VAL A 42 -9.72 -2.20 0.28
C VAL A 42 -8.65 -1.13 0.25
N VAL A 43 -9.04 0.14 0.13
CA VAL A 43 -8.13 1.28 0.11
C VAL A 43 -8.43 2.18 1.28
N TRP A 44 -7.43 2.45 2.11
CA TRP A 44 -7.43 3.60 3.00
C TRP A 44 -6.96 4.82 2.19
N ASP A 45 -7.86 5.76 1.92
CA ASP A 45 -7.66 6.95 1.09
C ASP A 45 -7.78 8.21 1.97
N ALA A 46 -6.79 8.45 2.82
CA ALA A 46 -6.78 9.62 3.72
C ALA A 46 -6.38 10.93 3.02
N LYS A 47 -5.87 10.85 1.79
CA LYS A 47 -5.39 11.99 1.03
C LYS A 47 -6.44 12.38 -0.03
N PRO A 48 -7.04 13.59 0.02
CA PRO A 48 -8.08 13.96 -0.95
C PRO A 48 -7.62 13.93 -2.42
N THR A 49 -6.32 14.12 -2.68
CA THR A 49 -5.75 14.22 -4.02
C THR A 49 -5.29 12.89 -4.63
N SER A 50 -5.30 11.77 -3.89
CA SER A 50 -4.91 10.47 -4.47
C SER A 50 -5.97 9.90 -5.40
N ASP A 51 -7.24 10.20 -5.14
CA ASP A 51 -8.42 9.78 -5.91
C ASP A 51 -8.39 8.35 -6.46
N TYR A 52 -8.75 7.39 -5.60
CA TYR A 52 -8.97 6.00 -6.01
C TYR A 52 -10.43 5.70 -6.41
N SER A 53 -11.30 6.72 -6.56
CA SER A 53 -12.74 6.50 -6.80
C SER A 53 -13.04 5.68 -8.06
N ALA A 54 -12.20 5.76 -9.09
CA ALA A 54 -12.31 4.95 -10.31
C ALA A 54 -12.10 3.43 -10.08
N PHE A 55 -11.57 3.03 -8.92
CA PHE A 55 -11.27 1.62 -8.60
C PHE A 55 -12.37 0.93 -7.80
N GLY A 56 -13.34 1.64 -7.22
CA GLY A 56 -14.35 1.02 -6.39
C GLY A 56 -15.35 1.98 -5.75
N GLN A 57 -16.29 1.41 -4.99
CA GLN A 57 -17.27 2.18 -4.24
C GLN A 57 -16.60 2.95 -3.10
N VAL A 58 -16.95 4.23 -2.97
CA VAL A 58 -16.43 5.09 -1.89
C VAL A 58 -17.29 4.93 -0.62
N PHE A 59 -16.62 4.76 0.50
CA PHE A 59 -17.20 4.68 1.84
C PHE A 59 -16.61 5.77 2.73
N THR A 60 -17.45 6.48 3.47
CA THR A 60 -17.04 7.48 4.48
C THR A 60 -17.34 7.03 5.92
N SER A 61 -18.01 5.88 6.04
CA SER A 61 -18.42 5.26 7.30
C SER A 61 -17.82 3.86 7.40
N ILE A 62 -17.03 3.62 8.45
CA ILE A 62 -16.37 2.33 8.66
C ILE A 62 -17.40 1.22 8.94
N SER A 63 -18.55 1.57 9.51
CA SER A 63 -19.66 0.66 9.76
C SER A 63 -20.32 0.21 8.46
N ASP A 64 -20.52 1.13 7.50
CA ASP A 64 -21.10 0.78 6.20
C ASP A 64 -20.14 -0.03 5.34
N LEU A 65 -18.84 0.27 5.41
CA LEU A 65 -17.81 -0.60 4.83
C LEU A 65 -17.89 -2.02 5.42
N GLY A 66 -17.96 -2.15 6.75
CA GLY A 66 -18.10 -3.44 7.42
C GLY A 66 -19.34 -4.22 6.95
N ARG A 67 -20.49 -3.55 6.84
CA ARG A 67 -21.73 -4.16 6.31
C ARG A 67 -21.57 -4.63 4.87
N ALA A 68 -20.93 -3.83 4.01
CA ALA A 68 -20.68 -4.21 2.62
C ALA A 68 -19.73 -5.42 2.52
N MET A 69 -18.68 -5.47 3.34
CA MET A 69 -17.76 -6.62 3.38
C MET A 69 -18.45 -7.88 3.90
N LEU A 70 -19.33 -7.75 4.89
CA LEU A 70 -20.16 -8.86 5.39
C LEU A 70 -21.13 -9.37 4.31
N ALA A 71 -21.79 -8.46 3.59
CA ALA A 71 -22.70 -8.79 2.50
C ALA A 71 -21.98 -9.50 1.34
N ALA A 72 -20.75 -9.07 1.00
CA ALA A 72 -19.91 -9.78 0.04
C ALA A 72 -19.47 -11.16 0.57
N GLY A 73 -19.33 -11.32 1.89
CA GLY A 73 -18.97 -12.58 2.51
C GLY A 73 -17.55 -13.05 2.16
N LYS A 74 -17.28 -14.34 2.42
CA LYS A 74 -15.94 -14.93 2.29
C LYS A 74 -15.44 -15.05 0.84
N SER A 75 -16.35 -15.13 -0.12
CA SER A 75 -16.03 -15.36 -1.54
C SER A 75 -16.51 -14.27 -2.49
N GLY A 76 -17.28 -13.29 -2.02
CA GLY A 76 -17.78 -12.22 -2.87
C GLY A 76 -16.73 -11.19 -3.25
N GLU A 77 -17.04 -10.43 -4.29
CA GLU A 77 -16.21 -9.35 -4.80
C GLU A 77 -16.65 -8.03 -4.18
N LEU A 78 -15.69 -7.19 -3.78
CA LEU A 78 -15.93 -5.82 -3.34
C LEU A 78 -14.64 -5.03 -3.54
N ARG A 79 -14.78 -3.86 -4.18
CA ARG A 79 -13.71 -2.88 -4.26
C ARG A 79 -14.17 -1.65 -3.49
N ALA A 80 -13.58 -1.43 -2.33
CA ALA A 80 -13.97 -0.41 -1.38
C ALA A 80 -12.85 0.62 -1.19
N ILE A 81 -13.21 1.89 -1.33
CA ILE A 81 -12.34 3.04 -1.09
C ILE A 81 -12.84 3.76 0.15
N PHE A 82 -12.11 3.66 1.25
CA PHE A 82 -12.47 4.29 2.51
C PHE A 82 -11.82 5.66 2.68
N ARG A 83 -12.65 6.70 2.74
CA ARG A 83 -12.23 8.08 3.01
C ARG A 83 -12.60 8.45 4.44
N PRO A 84 -11.64 8.60 5.36
CA PRO A 84 -11.91 8.75 6.80
C PRO A 84 -12.53 10.09 7.22
N GLY A 85 -12.78 11.01 6.27
CA GLY A 85 -13.16 12.40 6.55
C GLY A 85 -11.94 13.29 6.72
N PHE A 86 -12.10 14.46 7.34
CA PHE A 86 -11.02 15.44 7.55
C PHE A 86 -10.48 15.48 8.98
N GLU A 87 -11.07 14.72 9.92
CA GLU A 87 -10.74 14.76 11.34
C GLU A 87 -9.58 13.80 11.70
N PRO A 88 -8.33 14.29 11.81
CA PRO A 88 -7.15 13.43 11.86
C PRO A 88 -7.02 12.67 13.18
N THR A 89 -7.60 13.18 14.26
CA THR A 89 -7.56 12.51 15.57
C THR A 89 -8.22 11.12 15.55
N SER A 90 -9.22 10.95 14.68
CA SER A 90 -9.94 9.68 14.49
C SER A 90 -9.27 8.69 13.53
N TYR A 91 -8.21 9.10 12.81
CA TYR A 91 -7.68 8.31 11.71
C TYR A 91 -7.10 6.97 12.17
N LYS A 92 -6.34 6.97 13.26
CA LYS A 92 -5.68 5.76 13.77
C LYS A 92 -6.67 4.67 14.14
N GLU A 93 -7.76 5.03 14.81
CA GLU A 93 -8.81 4.09 15.20
C GLU A 93 -9.55 3.55 13.97
N LYS A 94 -9.94 4.44 13.04
CA LYS A 94 -10.61 4.03 11.79
C LYS A 94 -9.71 3.12 10.95
N PHE A 95 -8.42 3.44 10.86
CA PHE A 95 -7.44 2.63 10.13
C PHE A 95 -7.22 1.26 10.79
N ASP A 96 -7.12 1.21 12.13
CA ASP A 96 -7.05 -0.06 12.87
C ASP A 96 -8.23 -0.97 12.53
N ARG A 97 -9.45 -0.42 12.58
CA ARG A 97 -10.68 -1.14 12.25
C ARG A 97 -10.70 -1.60 10.80
N LEU A 98 -10.30 -0.75 9.85
CA LEU A 98 -10.20 -1.11 8.44
C LEU A 98 -9.22 -2.26 8.23
N CYS A 99 -8.05 -2.22 8.88
CA CYS A 99 -7.05 -3.29 8.77
C CYS A 99 -7.57 -4.60 9.35
N ARG A 100 -8.26 -4.59 10.49
CA ARG A 100 -8.91 -5.79 11.05
C ARG A 100 -9.96 -6.36 10.11
N LEU A 101 -10.79 -5.50 9.52
CA LEU A 101 -11.76 -5.92 8.52
C LEU A 101 -11.08 -6.61 7.33
N ALA A 102 -10.03 -5.99 6.76
CA ALA A 102 -9.27 -6.56 5.65
C ALA A 102 -8.62 -7.91 6.01
N PHE A 103 -7.97 -8.00 7.17
CA PHE A 103 -7.34 -9.22 7.67
C PHE A 103 -8.35 -10.38 7.78
N HIS A 104 -9.50 -10.15 8.41
CA HIS A 104 -10.52 -11.18 8.57
C HIS A 104 -11.27 -11.50 7.28
N TRP A 105 -11.33 -10.57 6.34
CA TRP A 105 -11.96 -10.80 5.05
C TRP A 105 -11.09 -11.69 4.16
N LYS A 106 -9.76 -11.60 4.24
CA LYS A 106 -8.79 -12.44 3.52
C LYS A 106 -8.81 -12.26 2.00
N ASN A 107 -7.77 -12.76 1.33
CA ASN A 107 -7.65 -12.80 -0.13
C ASN A 107 -7.94 -11.46 -0.81
N CYS A 108 -7.52 -10.35 -0.19
CA CYS A 108 -7.78 -9.00 -0.67
C CYS A 108 -6.51 -8.19 -0.88
N THR A 109 -6.58 -7.21 -1.77
CA THR A 109 -5.57 -6.17 -1.88
C THR A 109 -5.90 -5.05 -0.88
N LEU A 110 -4.98 -4.73 0.02
CA LEU A 110 -5.06 -3.62 0.96
C LEU A 110 -4.08 -2.52 0.52
N VAL A 111 -4.58 -1.32 0.28
CA VAL A 111 -3.75 -0.13 0.01
C VAL A 111 -3.87 0.83 1.18
N ALA A 112 -2.74 1.16 1.81
CA ALA A 112 -2.66 2.16 2.87
C ALA A 112 -2.01 3.45 2.33
N GLU A 113 -2.82 4.37 1.81
CA GLU A 113 -2.35 5.67 1.33
C GLU A 113 -1.96 6.58 2.50
N GLU A 114 -0.70 7.03 2.48
CA GLU A 114 -0.09 7.92 3.48
C GLU A 114 -0.10 7.36 4.92
N LEU A 115 0.72 6.34 5.14
CA LEU A 115 0.93 5.72 6.45
C LEU A 115 1.42 6.69 7.53
N ALA A 116 2.05 7.81 7.17
CA ALA A 116 2.52 8.81 8.15
C ALA A 116 1.36 9.48 8.92
N THR A 117 0.13 9.38 8.42
CA THR A 117 -1.06 9.88 9.12
C THR A 117 -1.59 8.91 10.18
N VAL A 118 -1.19 7.65 10.14
CA VAL A 118 -1.78 6.56 10.94
C VAL A 118 -0.76 5.69 11.67
N THR A 119 0.54 5.85 11.39
CA THR A 119 1.66 5.13 12.02
C THR A 119 2.75 6.12 12.46
N ARG A 120 3.77 5.62 13.18
CA ARG A 120 4.97 6.37 13.60
C ARG A 120 6.17 5.41 13.60
N ALA A 121 7.39 5.95 13.59
CA ALA A 121 8.63 5.17 13.56
C ALA A 121 8.69 3.95 14.52
N GLY A 122 8.19 4.09 15.74
CA GLY A 122 8.15 3.04 16.76
C GLY A 122 6.75 2.52 17.09
N TRP A 123 5.74 2.82 16.29
CA TRP A 123 4.36 2.44 16.61
C TRP A 123 3.48 2.27 15.37
N SER A 124 2.68 1.21 15.37
CA SER A 124 1.59 1.00 14.43
C SER A 124 0.31 0.57 15.14
N PRO A 125 -0.86 0.82 14.54
CA PRO A 125 -2.11 0.25 15.03
C PRO A 125 -2.07 -1.29 15.00
N PRO A 126 -2.58 -1.99 16.02
CA PRO A 126 -2.52 -3.45 16.08
C PRO A 126 -3.11 -4.18 14.86
N GLY A 127 -4.20 -3.68 14.28
CA GLY A 127 -4.81 -4.23 13.08
C GLY A 127 -3.89 -4.15 11.86
N TRP A 128 -3.14 -3.06 11.72
CA TRP A 128 -2.13 -2.91 10.67
C TRP A 128 -0.98 -3.89 10.90
N LEU A 129 -0.49 -3.99 12.14
CA LEU A 129 0.57 -4.92 12.50
C LEU A 129 0.20 -6.37 12.17
N LEU A 130 -1.06 -6.79 12.44
CA LEU A 130 -1.58 -8.10 12.02
C LEU A 130 -1.53 -8.28 10.51
N CYS A 131 -1.97 -7.30 9.73
CA CYS A 131 -1.92 -7.36 8.28
C CYS A 131 -0.49 -7.54 7.76
N VAL A 132 0.46 -6.74 8.24
CA VAL A 132 1.84 -6.77 7.74
C VAL A 132 2.58 -8.04 8.18
N THR A 133 2.35 -8.52 9.40
CA THR A 133 3.11 -9.69 9.93
C THR A 133 2.49 -11.04 9.55
N GLN A 134 1.17 -11.10 9.40
CA GLN A 134 0.43 -12.37 9.20
C GLN A 134 -0.47 -12.36 7.97
N GLY A 135 -0.67 -11.21 7.30
CA GLY A 135 -1.63 -11.10 6.20
C GLY A 135 -1.27 -11.93 4.98
N ARG A 136 0.02 -12.22 4.74
CA ARG A 136 0.43 -13.01 3.56
C ARG A 136 -0.14 -14.42 3.57
N SER A 137 -0.13 -15.12 4.72
CA SER A 137 -0.76 -16.45 4.85
C SER A 137 -2.28 -16.39 4.70
N GLU A 138 -2.87 -15.21 4.91
CA GLU A 138 -4.29 -14.94 4.72
C GLU A 138 -4.63 -14.42 3.31
N GLY A 139 -3.66 -14.44 2.38
CA GLY A 139 -3.85 -14.04 0.99
C GLY A 139 -3.88 -12.53 0.76
N LEU A 140 -3.41 -11.71 1.71
CA LEU A 140 -3.38 -10.26 1.54
C LEU A 140 -2.22 -9.84 0.64
N THR A 141 -2.54 -8.99 -0.35
CA THR A 141 -1.53 -8.17 -1.03
C THR A 141 -1.59 -6.76 -0.46
N ILE A 142 -0.49 -6.26 0.11
CA ILE A 142 -0.47 -5.01 0.87
C ILE A 142 0.41 -3.99 0.17
N PHE A 143 -0.11 -2.78 -0.04
CA PHE A 143 0.67 -1.61 -0.44
C PHE A 143 0.72 -0.62 0.73
N GLY A 144 1.90 -0.39 1.29
CA GLY A 144 2.13 0.63 2.30
C GLY A 144 2.84 1.84 1.71
N ILE A 145 2.19 3.00 1.68
CA ILE A 145 2.74 4.21 1.06
C ILE A 145 3.21 5.20 2.10
N SER A 146 4.37 5.82 1.86
CA SER A 146 4.74 7.05 2.56
C SER A 146 5.62 7.97 1.74
N GLN A 147 5.59 9.26 2.09
CA GLN A 147 6.56 10.21 1.57
C GLN A 147 7.94 10.06 2.18
N ARG A 148 8.02 9.69 3.45
CA ARG A 148 9.26 9.62 4.22
C ARG A 148 9.31 8.33 5.04
N PRO A 149 10.33 7.47 4.84
CA PRO A 149 10.46 6.23 5.61
C PRO A 149 10.70 6.49 7.11
N ALA A 150 11.21 7.67 7.48
CA ALA A 150 11.41 8.05 8.88
C ALA A 150 10.11 8.27 9.67
N LEU A 151 8.97 8.51 9.00
CA LEU A 151 7.70 8.85 9.66
C LEU A 151 6.78 7.65 9.91
N ILE A 152 7.12 6.47 9.39
CA ILE A 152 6.27 5.29 9.41
C ILE A 152 6.88 4.16 10.22
N ASP A 153 6.03 3.19 10.59
CA ASP A 153 6.51 1.97 11.24
C ASP A 153 7.56 1.26 10.36
N LYS A 154 8.51 0.60 11.01
CA LYS A 154 9.56 -0.15 10.29
C LYS A 154 9.11 -1.53 9.84
N THR A 155 8.00 -2.02 10.39
CA THR A 155 7.50 -3.36 10.12
C THR A 155 7.10 -3.53 8.65
N ILE A 156 6.48 -2.51 8.04
CA ILE A 156 6.13 -2.55 6.60
C ILE A 156 7.36 -2.64 5.69
N ILE A 157 8.45 -1.95 6.02
CA ILE A 157 9.70 -2.00 5.25
C ILE A 157 10.37 -3.37 5.45
N GLY A 158 10.57 -3.78 6.71
CA GLY A 158 11.25 -5.04 7.03
C GLY A 158 10.52 -6.31 6.60
N ASN A 159 9.22 -6.26 6.30
CA ASN A 159 8.45 -7.39 5.77
C ASN A 159 8.15 -7.25 4.26
N ALA A 160 8.68 -6.23 3.59
CA ALA A 160 8.40 -6.00 2.18
C ALA A 160 8.99 -7.11 1.30
N THR A 161 8.15 -7.69 0.46
CA THR A 161 8.56 -8.56 -0.66
C THR A 161 9.02 -7.75 -1.88
N LEU A 162 8.67 -6.47 -1.91
CA LEU A 162 9.10 -5.50 -2.90
C LEU A 162 9.14 -4.13 -2.24
N ILE A 163 10.26 -3.43 -2.38
CA ILE A 163 10.37 -2.02 -2.07
C ILE A 163 10.39 -1.27 -3.39
N HIS A 164 9.45 -0.35 -3.59
CA HIS A 164 9.44 0.61 -4.69
C HIS A 164 9.79 1.99 -4.15
N CYS A 165 10.91 2.55 -4.57
CA CYS A 165 11.38 3.86 -4.11
C CYS A 165 11.57 4.83 -5.27
N GLY A 166 10.79 5.90 -5.27
CA GLY A 166 11.04 7.06 -6.10
C GLY A 166 12.02 8.03 -5.44
N ARG A 167 12.21 9.19 -6.08
CA ARG A 167 13.08 10.27 -5.58
C ARG A 167 12.75 10.70 -4.14
N LEU A 168 13.80 10.93 -3.33
CA LEU A 168 13.72 11.39 -1.94
C LEU A 168 14.45 12.72 -1.74
N GLN A 169 13.90 13.59 -0.89
CA GLN A 169 14.48 14.90 -0.59
C GLN A 169 15.54 14.81 0.53
N GLY A 170 15.14 14.25 1.68
CA GLY A 170 15.95 14.21 2.90
C GLY A 170 17.18 13.31 2.75
N ARG A 171 18.34 13.77 3.21
CA ARG A 171 19.59 12.99 3.21
C ARG A 171 19.46 11.70 4.03
N ASN A 172 18.84 11.79 5.21
CA ASN A 172 18.67 10.61 6.08
C ASN A 172 17.69 9.60 5.49
N ASP A 173 16.62 10.07 4.83
CA ASP A 173 15.67 9.18 4.15
C ASP A 173 16.36 8.43 3.01
N ARG A 174 17.22 9.11 2.24
CA ARG A 174 18.02 8.49 1.18
C ARG A 174 18.97 7.42 1.72
N LYS A 175 19.69 7.70 2.81
CA LYS A 175 20.58 6.71 3.42
C LYS A 175 19.84 5.45 3.84
N VAL A 176 18.75 5.62 4.59
CA VAL A 176 17.91 4.49 5.04
C VAL A 176 17.40 3.68 3.85
N MET A 177 16.84 4.33 2.83
CA MET A 177 16.33 3.57 1.68
C MET A 177 17.43 2.96 0.82
N ALA A 178 18.62 3.57 0.75
CA ALA A 178 19.75 3.01 0.02
C ALA A 178 20.20 1.68 0.63
N ASP A 179 20.23 1.60 1.97
CA ASP A 179 20.54 0.35 2.69
C ASP A 179 19.49 -0.72 2.39
N GLU A 180 18.19 -0.36 2.42
CA GLU A 180 17.10 -1.29 2.10
C GLU A 180 17.08 -1.73 0.63
N LEU A 181 17.48 -0.85 -0.29
CA LEU A 181 17.47 -1.09 -1.75
C LEU A 181 18.79 -1.69 -2.27
N ASP A 182 19.84 -1.75 -1.45
CA ASP A 182 21.19 -2.19 -1.84
C ASP A 182 21.72 -1.40 -3.03
N CYS A 183 21.73 -0.08 -2.87
CA CYS A 183 22.17 0.86 -3.88
C CYS A 183 23.01 1.99 -3.26
N ASP A 184 23.68 2.79 -4.09
CA ASP A 184 24.37 3.98 -3.59
C ASP A 184 23.32 5.07 -3.21
N PRO A 185 23.42 5.72 -2.03
CA PRO A 185 22.55 6.84 -1.67
C PRO A 185 22.50 7.99 -2.69
N ASP A 186 23.55 8.14 -3.51
CA ASP A 186 23.62 9.13 -4.58
C ASP A 186 22.75 8.74 -5.78
N GLU A 187 22.44 7.46 -6.00
CA GLU A 187 21.45 7.05 -7.00
C GLU A 187 20.08 7.63 -6.65
N LEU A 188 19.64 7.48 -5.39
CA LEU A 188 18.37 8.04 -4.91
C LEU A 188 18.32 9.57 -4.92
N ARG A 189 19.48 10.22 -4.75
CA ARG A 189 19.61 11.68 -4.90
C ARG A 189 19.39 12.12 -6.34
N ASN A 190 19.93 11.36 -7.28
CA ASN A 190 20.03 11.73 -8.68
C ASN A 190 18.83 11.24 -9.52
N LEU A 191 17.92 10.44 -8.95
CA LEU A 191 16.66 10.07 -9.60
C LEU A 191 15.95 11.30 -10.15
N GLN A 192 15.65 11.27 -11.45
CA GLN A 192 14.85 12.29 -12.12
C GLN A 192 13.37 12.10 -11.79
N GLN A 193 12.54 13.01 -12.30
CA GLN A 193 11.09 12.89 -12.15
C GLN A 193 10.60 11.54 -12.68
N LEU A 194 9.76 10.88 -11.88
CA LEU A 194 9.14 9.57 -12.15
C LEU A 194 10.09 8.39 -12.27
N GLU A 195 11.39 8.58 -12.04
CA GLU A 195 12.34 7.48 -11.93
C GLU A 195 12.24 6.82 -10.55
N TRP A 196 12.54 5.53 -10.54
CA TRP A 196 12.46 4.69 -9.36
C TRP A 196 13.54 3.61 -9.35
N ILE A 197 13.81 3.13 -8.14
CA ILE A 197 14.57 1.93 -7.85
C ILE A 197 13.65 0.96 -7.11
N GLU A 198 13.63 -0.29 -7.54
CA GLU A 198 12.89 -1.36 -6.89
C GLU A 198 13.86 -2.45 -6.42
N ARG A 199 13.60 -3.03 -5.24
CA ARG A 199 14.29 -4.24 -4.77
C ARG A 199 13.28 -5.28 -4.34
N ALA A 200 13.38 -6.48 -4.90
CA ALA A 200 12.60 -7.64 -4.48
C ALA A 200 13.28 -8.38 -3.32
N ASP A 201 12.51 -9.15 -2.56
CA ASP A 201 13.02 -10.04 -1.50
C ASP A 201 13.94 -11.17 -2.02
N THR A 202 13.97 -11.39 -3.34
CA THR A 202 14.94 -12.26 -4.01
C THR A 202 16.33 -11.63 -4.13
N GLY A 203 16.49 -10.36 -3.76
CA GLY A 203 17.71 -9.57 -3.96
C GLY A 203 17.82 -8.92 -5.33
N GLU A 204 16.85 -9.14 -6.23
CA GLU A 204 16.85 -8.48 -7.54
C GLU A 204 16.55 -6.98 -7.42
N THR A 205 17.46 -6.15 -7.91
CA THR A 205 17.29 -4.69 -7.98
C THR A 205 17.04 -4.22 -9.41
N ARG A 206 15.96 -3.46 -9.60
CA ARG A 206 15.55 -2.89 -10.89
C ARG A 206 15.51 -1.38 -10.83
N ARG A 207 15.70 -0.74 -11.97
CA ARG A 207 15.59 0.70 -12.16
C ARG A 207 14.65 0.96 -13.31
N GLY A 208 13.90 2.04 -13.25
CA GLY A 208 13.02 2.40 -14.35
C GLY A 208 12.37 3.75 -14.16
N ARG A 209 11.44 4.05 -15.07
CA ARG A 209 10.66 5.29 -15.08
C ARG A 209 9.18 4.97 -15.25
N LEU A 210 8.32 5.73 -14.58
CA LEU A 210 6.89 5.69 -14.85
C LEU A 210 6.59 6.49 -16.12
N GLU A 211 6.01 5.81 -17.11
CA GLU A 211 5.53 6.39 -18.38
C GLU A 211 4.00 6.43 -18.36
N PHE A 212 3.42 7.45 -19.00
CA PHE A 212 1.97 7.70 -19.10
C PHE A 212 1.46 7.46 -20.51
#